data_AF-F3QM87-F1
#
_entry.id   AF-F3QM87-F1
#
_cell.length_a   1.000
_cell.length_b   1.000
_cell.length_c   1.000
_cell.angle_alpha   90.00
_cell.angle_beta   90.00
_cell.angle_gamma   90.00
#
_symmetry.space_group_name_H-M   'P 1'
#
loop_
_entity.id
_entity.type
_entity.pdbx_description
1 polymer ?
#
loop_
_entity_poly.entity_id
_entity_poly.type
_entity_poly.pdbx_seq_one_letter_code
_entity_poly.pdbx_strand_id
1 'polypeptide(L)'
;MEFSMFTYPAKITKDGDFFLVSFRDFYGNEPVTQGQTYEEALSMASDWLLSEATIALDDKEKLPKASPAKKGEVLIRMPLSAQIKLRLLYEMIDQSVSGSELARRMNIKRPSVQNIIKADHATKIDTLQRAFNALGKELVVELR
;
A
#
# COMPACT_ATOMS: atom_id res chain seq x y z
N MET A 1 -12.13 -14.90 -2.12
CA MET A 1 -11.23 -14.13 -3.01
C MET A 1 -10.66 -12.96 -2.22
N GLU A 2 -9.39 -13.04 -1.83
CA GLU A 2 -8.65 -12.01 -1.05
C GLU A 2 -8.24 -10.81 -1.92
N PHE A 3 -9.21 -10.05 -2.44
CA PHE A 3 -8.90 -8.89 -3.28
C PHE A 3 -8.63 -7.58 -2.52
N SER A 4 -8.63 -7.59 -1.17
CA SER A 4 -9.00 -6.39 -0.42
C SER A 4 -7.95 -5.80 0.53
N MET A 5 -6.69 -6.27 0.55
CA MET A 5 -5.75 -5.77 1.57
C MET A 5 -5.35 -4.29 1.37
N PHE A 6 -5.35 -3.81 0.12
CA PHE A 6 -4.91 -2.45 -0.24
C PHE A 6 -5.97 -1.69 -1.05
N THR A 7 -7.24 -1.98 -0.74
CA THR A 7 -8.39 -1.30 -1.33
C THR A 7 -9.33 -0.91 -0.20
N TYR A 8 -9.49 0.38 0.02
CA TYR A 8 -10.23 0.93 1.16
C TYR A 8 -11.48 1.67 0.70
N PRO A 9 -12.59 1.57 1.43
CA PRO A 9 -13.75 2.38 1.17
C PRO A 9 -13.47 3.84 1.56
N ALA A 10 -13.78 4.75 0.65
CA ALA A 10 -13.74 6.19 0.88
C ALA A 10 -15.11 6.80 0.66
N LYS A 11 -15.41 7.83 1.44
CA LYS A 11 -16.51 8.74 1.16
C LYS A 11 -15.94 9.94 0.41
N ILE A 12 -16.57 10.28 -0.72
CA ILE A 12 -16.24 11.51 -1.46
C ILE A 12 -17.45 12.44 -1.38
N THR A 13 -17.21 13.67 -0.93
CA THR A 13 -18.24 14.69 -0.78
C THR A 13 -17.82 15.94 -1.54
N LYS A 14 -18.73 16.51 -2.34
CA LYS A 14 -18.47 17.80 -2.98
C LYS A 14 -18.66 18.94 -1.98
N ASP A 15 -17.67 19.81 -1.87
CA ASP A 15 -17.69 21.01 -1.02
C ASP A 15 -17.10 22.19 -1.80
N GLY A 16 -17.95 23.15 -2.17
CA GLY A 16 -17.60 24.23 -3.09
C GLY A 16 -17.03 23.70 -4.42
N ASP A 17 -15.81 24.15 -4.74
CA ASP A 17 -15.08 23.79 -5.95
C ASP A 17 -14.23 22.51 -5.79
N PHE A 18 -14.28 21.85 -4.64
CA PHE A 18 -13.48 20.67 -4.34
C PHE A 18 -14.33 19.43 -4.07
N PHE A 19 -13.70 18.28 -4.26
CA PHE A 19 -14.17 16.97 -3.82
C PHE A 19 -13.28 16.52 -2.66
N LEU A 20 -13.87 16.43 -1.47
CA LEU A 20 -13.21 16.03 -0.24
C LEU A 20 -13.30 14.53 -0.05
N VAL A 21 -12.20 13.89 0.35
CA VAL A 21 -12.12 12.45 0.53
C VAL A 21 -11.83 12.09 1.98
N SER A 22 -12.61 11.16 2.52
CA SER A 22 -12.46 10.65 3.89
C SER A 22 -12.38 9.13 3.90
N PHE A 23 -11.48 8.59 4.73
CA PHE A 23 -11.34 7.15 4.96
C PHE A 23 -11.69 6.78 6.39
N ARG A 24 -12.87 6.16 6.57
CA ARG A 24 -13.40 5.80 7.89
C ARG A 24 -12.55 4.82 8.69
N ASP A 25 -11.70 4.05 8.02
CA ASP A 25 -10.83 3.07 8.66
C ASP A 25 -9.55 3.71 9.25
N PHE A 26 -9.32 5.00 9.03
CA PHE A 26 -8.12 5.72 9.46
C PHE A 26 -8.48 6.90 10.38
N TYR A 27 -9.16 7.92 9.85
CA TYR A 27 -9.48 9.18 10.55
C TYR A 27 -10.99 9.44 10.63
N GLY A 28 -11.79 8.36 10.60
CA GLY A 28 -13.25 8.48 10.61
C GLY A 28 -13.77 9.23 9.39
N ASN A 29 -14.67 10.19 9.61
CA ASN A 29 -15.32 10.94 8.53
C ASN A 29 -14.63 12.26 8.21
N GLU A 30 -13.49 12.56 8.82
CA GLU A 30 -12.74 13.78 8.52
C GLU A 30 -12.10 13.69 7.12
N PRO A 31 -12.19 14.75 6.30
CA PRO A 31 -11.44 14.82 5.05
C PRO A 31 -9.93 14.76 5.28
N VAL A 32 -9.24 13.91 4.53
CA VAL A 32 -7.77 13.74 4.63
C VAL A 32 -7.04 14.18 3.37
N THR A 33 -7.77 14.29 2.26
CA THR A 33 -7.25 14.78 0.98
C THR A 33 -8.40 15.30 0.12
N GLN A 34 -8.08 15.97 -0.98
CA GLN A 34 -9.06 16.60 -1.86
C GLN A 34 -8.54 16.71 -3.31
N GLY A 35 -9.46 16.92 -4.24
CA GLY A 35 -9.16 17.31 -5.63
C GLY A 35 -10.19 18.30 -6.17
N GLN A 36 -9.85 19.05 -7.22
CA GLN A 36 -10.78 19.98 -7.88
C GLN A 36 -11.79 19.23 -8.76
N THR A 37 -11.39 18.08 -9.28
CA THR A 37 -12.26 17.15 -10.01
C THR A 37 -12.46 15.86 -9.21
N TYR A 38 -13.50 15.11 -9.57
CA TYR A 38 -13.76 13.82 -8.93
C TYR A 38 -12.61 12.84 -9.20
N GLU A 39 -12.10 12.84 -10.43
CA GLU A 39 -10.97 12.02 -10.88
C GLU A 39 -9.68 12.38 -10.14
N GLU A 40 -9.42 13.67 -9.95
CA GLU A 40 -8.28 14.13 -9.17
C GLU A 40 -8.42 13.69 -7.71
N ALA A 41 -9.60 13.82 -7.11
CA ALA A 41 -9.84 13.36 -5.74
C ALA A 41 -9.59 11.85 -5.58
N LEU A 42 -9.95 11.03 -6.58
CA LEU A 42 -9.62 9.60 -6.59
C LEU A 42 -8.10 9.36 -6.62
N SER A 43 -7.37 10.10 -7.47
CA SER A 43 -5.90 10.00 -7.56
C SER A 43 -5.25 10.40 -6.24
N MET A 44 -5.65 11.55 -5.70
CA MET A 44 -5.16 12.09 -4.44
C MET A 44 -5.46 11.14 -3.26
N ALA A 45 -6.60 10.46 -3.27
CA ALA A 45 -6.95 9.44 -2.29
C ALA A 45 -6.05 8.20 -2.38
N SER A 46 -5.71 7.76 -3.59
CA SER A 46 -4.79 6.65 -3.82
C SER A 46 -3.37 6.98 -3.32
N ASP A 47 -2.88 8.19 -3.60
CA ASP A 47 -1.55 8.64 -3.17
C ASP A 47 -1.49 8.86 -1.65
N TRP A 48 -2.57 9.37 -1.06
CA TRP A 48 -2.69 9.49 0.38
C TRP A 48 -2.62 8.12 1.07
N LEU A 49 -3.33 7.10 0.58
CA LEU A 49 -3.25 5.74 1.11
C LEU A 49 -1.83 5.16 1.07
N LEU A 50 -1.07 5.44 0.01
CA LEU A 50 0.34 5.03 -0.09
C LEU A 50 1.21 5.75 0.94
N SER A 51 0.94 7.02 1.17
CA SER A 51 1.65 7.84 2.16
C SER A 51 1.41 7.29 3.58
N GLU A 52 0.14 7.03 3.94
CA GLU A 52 -0.20 6.40 5.22
C GLU A 52 0.42 5.01 5.38
N ALA A 53 0.45 4.20 4.31
CA ALA A 53 1.10 2.90 4.34
C ALA A 53 2.60 3.02 4.62
N THR A 54 3.26 4.04 4.04
CA THR A 54 4.69 4.29 4.22
C THR A 54 4.97 4.74 5.65
N ILE A 55 4.15 5.64 6.21
CA ILE A 55 4.26 6.11 7.60
C ILE A 55 4.11 4.92 8.57
N ALA A 56 3.06 4.10 8.40
CA ALA A 56 2.86 2.92 9.25
C ALA A 56 4.06 1.95 9.22
N LEU A 57 4.70 1.80 8.05
CA LEU A 57 5.86 0.93 7.88
C LEU A 57 7.13 1.45 8.57
N ASP A 58 7.28 2.77 8.77
CA ASP A 58 8.41 3.33 9.54
C ASP A 58 8.39 2.81 10.99
N ASP A 59 7.20 2.59 11.54
CA ASP A 59 6.98 1.97 12.86
C ASP A 59 6.83 0.44 12.81
N LYS A 60 7.08 -0.19 11.66
CA LYS A 60 6.88 -1.63 11.38
C LYS A 60 5.44 -2.09 11.61
N GLU A 61 4.49 -1.21 11.42
CA GLU A 61 3.07 -1.50 11.52
C GLU A 61 2.46 -1.77 10.14
N LYS A 62 1.25 -2.31 10.16
CA LYS A 62 0.43 -2.51 8.96
C LYS A 62 -0.75 -1.56 9.01
N LEU A 63 -1.26 -1.21 7.83
CA LEU A 63 -2.52 -0.51 7.75
C LEU A 63 -3.63 -1.33 8.40
N PRO A 64 -4.64 -0.65 8.97
CA PRO A 64 -5.80 -1.33 9.54
C PRO A 64 -6.50 -2.16 8.47
N LYS A 65 -7.19 -3.23 8.87
CA LYS A 65 -7.92 -4.06 7.90
C LYS A 65 -9.01 -3.22 7.22
N ALA A 66 -8.96 -3.17 5.88
CA ALA A 66 -10.00 -2.55 5.07
C ALA A 66 -11.37 -3.14 5.38
N SER A 67 -12.30 -2.25 5.59
CA SER A 67 -13.64 -2.58 6.03
C SER A 67 -14.58 -2.66 4.81
N PRO A 68 -15.72 -3.39 4.86
CA PRO A 68 -16.58 -3.51 3.69
C PRO A 68 -17.16 -2.17 3.25
N ALA A 69 -17.22 -1.93 1.94
CA ALA A 69 -17.82 -0.71 1.40
C ALA A 69 -19.32 -0.61 1.76
N LYS A 70 -19.73 0.58 2.17
CA LYS A 70 -21.12 0.96 2.44
C LYS A 70 -21.73 1.67 1.23
N LYS A 71 -23.06 1.80 1.24
CA LYS A 71 -23.78 2.55 0.19
C LYS A 71 -23.25 3.99 0.10
N GLY A 72 -22.87 4.42 -1.10
CA GLY A 72 -22.34 5.76 -1.36
C GLY A 72 -20.85 5.91 -1.13
N GLU A 73 -20.14 4.87 -0.69
CA GLU A 73 -18.68 4.84 -0.68
C GLU A 73 -18.14 4.32 -2.01
N VAL A 74 -16.93 4.73 -2.35
CA VAL A 74 -16.17 4.21 -3.48
C VAL A 74 -14.91 3.50 -2.98
N LEU A 75 -14.48 2.49 -3.73
CA LEU A 75 -13.27 1.75 -3.40
C LEU A 75 -12.06 2.45 -4.00
N ILE A 76 -11.17 2.94 -3.14
CA ILE A 76 -9.88 3.49 -3.55
C ILE A 76 -8.83 2.39 -3.45
N ARG A 77 -8.14 2.16 -4.56
CA ARG A 77 -7.11 1.13 -4.68
C ARG A 77 -5.77 1.80 -4.93
N MET A 78 -4.75 1.39 -4.16
CA MET A 78 -3.37 1.82 -4.38
C MET A 78 -2.82 1.30 -5.72
N PRO A 79 -1.77 1.91 -6.29
CA PRO A 79 -1.13 1.39 -7.50
C PRO A 79 -0.63 -0.05 -7.32
N LEU A 80 -0.79 -0.91 -8.32
CA LEU A 80 -0.45 -2.34 -8.23
C LEU A 80 1.03 -2.55 -7.82
N SER A 81 1.94 -1.76 -8.35
CA SER A 81 3.37 -1.80 -8.01
C SER A 81 3.60 -1.56 -6.51
N ALA A 82 2.90 -0.59 -5.92
CA ALA A 82 2.96 -0.31 -4.50
C ALA A 82 2.34 -1.45 -3.67
N GLN A 83 1.21 -2.01 -4.09
CA GLN A 83 0.57 -3.14 -3.40
C GLN A 83 1.50 -4.36 -3.29
N ILE A 84 2.19 -4.72 -4.38
CA ILE A 84 3.14 -5.84 -4.38
C ILE A 84 4.28 -5.58 -3.39
N LYS A 85 4.76 -4.34 -3.32
CA LYS A 85 5.83 -3.95 -2.41
C LYS A 85 5.39 -3.93 -0.95
N LEU A 86 4.21 -3.36 -0.66
CA LEU A 86 3.61 -3.41 0.67
C LEU A 86 3.39 -4.85 1.13
N ARG A 87 2.96 -5.74 0.23
CA ARG A 87 2.83 -7.17 0.53
C ARG A 87 4.18 -7.78 0.96
N LEU A 88 5.27 -7.45 0.28
CA LEU A 88 6.61 -7.91 0.67
C LEU A 88 6.98 -7.40 2.07
N LEU A 89 6.73 -6.13 2.35
CA LEU A 89 7.06 -5.52 3.65
C LEU A 89 6.22 -6.08 4.79
N TYR A 90 4.94 -6.35 4.54
CA TYR A 90 4.06 -7.00 5.51
C TYR A 90 4.49 -8.44 5.80
N GLU A 91 4.97 -9.17 4.80
CA GLU A 91 5.55 -10.50 4.99
C GLU A 91 6.83 -10.44 5.83
N MET A 92 7.67 -9.44 5.61
CA MET A 92 8.85 -9.21 6.45
C MET A 92 8.47 -8.95 7.91
N ILE A 93 7.42 -8.15 8.15
CA ILE A 93 6.88 -7.90 9.49
C ILE A 93 6.37 -9.21 10.11
N ASP A 94 5.53 -9.98 9.39
CA ASP A 94 4.97 -11.25 9.87
C ASP A 94 6.05 -12.27 10.25
N GLN A 95 7.12 -12.36 9.44
CA GLN A 95 8.23 -13.26 9.70
C GLN A 95 9.31 -12.67 10.62
N SER A 96 9.13 -11.44 11.12
CA SER A 96 10.16 -10.71 11.89
C SER A 96 11.53 -10.63 11.18
N VAL A 97 11.52 -10.48 9.85
CA VAL A 97 12.72 -10.40 9.01
C VAL A 97 13.16 -8.95 8.84
N SER A 98 14.38 -8.64 9.27
CA SER A 98 14.98 -7.32 9.07
C SER A 98 15.51 -7.15 7.64
N GLY A 99 15.74 -5.90 7.21
CA GLY A 99 16.39 -5.61 5.93
C GLY A 99 17.77 -6.28 5.80
N SER A 100 18.56 -6.33 6.88
CA SER A 100 19.87 -7.02 6.85
C SER A 100 19.73 -8.53 6.68
N GLU A 101 18.70 -9.13 7.26
CA GLU A 101 18.42 -10.56 7.08
C GLU A 101 17.92 -10.84 5.66
N LEU A 102 17.02 -10.01 5.11
CA LEU A 102 16.60 -10.13 3.72
C LEU A 102 17.80 -10.04 2.76
N ALA A 103 18.71 -9.07 2.99
CA ALA A 103 19.93 -8.94 2.19
C ALA A 103 20.80 -10.21 2.23
N ARG A 104 20.91 -10.85 3.41
CA ARG A 104 21.63 -12.11 3.60
C ARG A 104 20.97 -13.25 2.82
N ARG A 105 19.65 -13.41 2.93
CA ARG A 105 18.88 -14.45 2.23
C ARG A 105 18.94 -14.29 0.71
N MET A 106 18.94 -13.05 0.23
CA MET A 106 19.03 -12.73 -1.20
C MET A 106 20.47 -12.74 -1.75
N ASN A 107 21.50 -12.89 -0.89
CA ASN A 107 22.90 -12.77 -1.24
C ASN A 107 23.26 -11.44 -1.96
N ILE A 108 22.77 -10.32 -1.44
CA ILE A 108 23.02 -8.96 -1.98
C ILE A 108 23.62 -8.01 -0.94
N LYS A 109 24.23 -6.92 -1.40
CA LYS A 109 24.78 -5.88 -0.51
C LYS A 109 23.66 -5.06 0.16
N ARG A 110 23.91 -4.60 1.40
CA ARG A 110 22.96 -3.80 2.19
C ARG A 110 22.42 -2.53 1.50
N PRO A 111 23.21 -1.72 0.77
CA PRO A 111 22.64 -0.56 0.07
C PRO A 111 21.55 -0.94 -0.95
N SER A 112 21.69 -2.12 -1.57
CA SER A 112 20.71 -2.62 -2.54
C SER A 112 19.40 -3.07 -1.89
N VAL A 113 19.43 -3.52 -0.63
CA VAL A 113 18.20 -3.93 0.08
C VAL A 113 17.38 -2.73 0.56
N GLN A 114 18.01 -1.59 0.85
CA GLN A 114 17.29 -0.40 1.29
C GLN A 114 16.27 0.09 0.26
N ASN A 115 16.63 0.02 -1.03
CA ASN A 115 15.71 0.37 -2.11
C ASN A 115 14.55 -0.64 -2.26
N ILE A 116 14.73 -1.88 -1.79
CA ILE A 116 13.68 -2.91 -1.79
C ILE A 116 12.71 -2.69 -0.63
N ILE A 117 13.19 -2.19 0.52
CA ILE A 117 12.35 -2.05 1.72
C ILE A 117 11.76 -0.66 1.95
N LYS A 118 12.11 0.34 1.13
CA LYS A 118 11.46 1.66 1.14
C LYS A 118 10.21 1.66 0.25
N ALA A 119 9.01 1.80 0.81
CA ALA A 119 7.74 1.63 0.07
C ALA A 119 7.60 2.54 -1.17
N ASP A 120 8.15 3.75 -1.11
CA ASP A 120 8.10 4.79 -2.16
C ASP A 120 9.12 4.58 -3.31
N HIS A 121 10.13 3.72 -3.12
CA HIS A 121 11.16 3.50 -4.14
C HIS A 121 10.68 2.54 -5.24
N ALA A 122 10.80 2.92 -6.51
CA ALA A 122 10.47 2.02 -7.62
C ALA A 122 11.38 0.77 -7.63
N THR A 123 10.79 -0.44 -7.67
CA THR A 123 11.55 -1.70 -7.65
C THR A 123 11.09 -2.60 -8.79
N LYS A 124 12.04 -3.15 -9.55
CA LYS A 124 11.75 -4.09 -10.64
C LYS A 124 11.06 -5.34 -10.11
N ILE A 125 10.09 -5.86 -10.86
CA ILE A 125 9.29 -7.03 -10.47
C ILE A 125 10.17 -8.27 -10.20
N ASP A 126 11.20 -8.52 -11.02
CA ASP A 126 12.15 -9.62 -10.82
C ASP A 126 12.88 -9.54 -9.48
N THR A 127 13.19 -8.33 -9.02
CA THR A 127 13.82 -8.11 -7.72
C THR A 127 12.84 -8.40 -6.58
N LEU A 128 11.57 -8.01 -6.73
CA LEU A 128 10.51 -8.35 -5.77
C LEU A 128 10.28 -9.86 -5.73
N GLN A 129 10.25 -10.54 -6.88
CA GLN A 129 10.12 -11.99 -6.96
C GLN A 129 11.26 -12.71 -6.22
N ARG A 130 12.52 -12.29 -6.43
CA ARG A 130 13.65 -12.84 -5.66
C ARG A 130 13.51 -12.59 -4.16
N ALA A 131 13.00 -11.44 -3.76
CA ALA A 131 12.77 -11.13 -2.35
C ALA A 131 11.68 -12.02 -1.74
N PHE A 132 10.55 -12.22 -2.43
CA PHE A 132 9.51 -13.16 -2.00
C PHE A 132 10.04 -14.59 -1.89
N ASN A 133 10.81 -15.06 -2.88
CA ASN A 133 11.42 -16.39 -2.85
C ASN A 133 12.36 -16.55 -1.63
N ALA A 134 13.14 -15.51 -1.30
CA ALA A 134 14.00 -15.49 -0.12
C ALA A 134 13.20 -15.52 1.21
N LEU A 135 11.91 -15.17 1.19
CA LEU A 135 10.97 -15.30 2.30
C LEU A 135 10.13 -16.60 2.22
N GLY A 136 10.42 -17.49 1.28
CA GLY A 136 9.68 -18.74 1.08
C GLY A 136 8.26 -18.52 0.50
N LYS A 137 8.04 -17.40 -0.20
CA LYS A 137 6.78 -17.07 -0.88
C LYS A 137 6.98 -17.03 -2.38
N GLU A 138 5.93 -17.31 -3.13
CA GLU A 138 5.90 -17.18 -4.58
C GLU A 138 5.09 -15.95 -4.98
N LEU A 139 5.66 -15.13 -5.88
CA LEU A 139 4.94 -14.03 -6.51
C LEU A 139 4.31 -14.53 -7.82
N VAL A 140 2.98 -14.62 -7.85
CA VAL A 140 2.20 -15.06 -9.01
C VAL A 140 1.38 -13.90 -9.55
N VAL A 141 1.30 -13.79 -10.89
CA VAL A 141 0.41 -12.86 -11.59
C VAL A 141 -0.69 -13.66 -12.27
N GLU A 142 -1.94 -13.35 -11.96
CA GLU A 142 -3.12 -13.95 -12.58
C GLU A 142 -3.94 -12.86 -13.26
N LEU A 143 -4.42 -13.15 -14.47
CA LEU A 143 -5.46 -12.35 -15.13
C LEU A 143 -6.82 -12.94 -14.75
N ARG A 144 -7.78 -12.08 -14.43
CA ARG A 144 -9.14 -12.45 -14.07
C ARG A 144 -10.14 -11.70 -14.91
#